data_AF-A0A2D5ZLP8-F1
#
_entry.id   AF-A0A2D5ZLP8-F1
#
_cell.length_a   1.000
_cell.length_b   1.000
_cell.length_c   1.000
_cell.angle_alpha   90.00
_cell.angle_beta   90.00
_cell.angle_gamma   90.00
#
_symmetry.space_group_name_H-M   'P 1'
#
loop_
_entity.id
_entity.type
_entity.pdbx_description
1 polymer ?
#
loop_
_entity_poly.entity_id
_entity_poly.type
_entity_poly.pdbx_seq_one_letter_code
_entity_poly.pdbx_strand_id
1 'polypeptide(L)'
;MRRSAKRAELPRARRSSTLVWASCSESKRPSMRDAIRQRIPRARDTLGAALIAGALATAAPAQGVYWTKADLLKSFFAECERVSYRTIDPSPSQAARLAKRLGEPARDAYTVFYGVGKGGIRGIALIDEEIGQHMPITFGVLVGTDGAAERIEVLVYREAYGDEVRGHRFTRQLEGKRSTDRLRVGDDIDAISGATISAHSLVRGVKRCLVLAELLVLEPGMVEVLRP
;
A
#
# COMPACT_ATOMS: atom_id res chain seq x y z
N MET A 1 47.44 1.20 35.39
CA MET A 1 48.06 2.40 34.75
C MET A 1 47.79 2.30 33.25
N ARG A 2 47.10 3.19 32.52
CA ARG A 2 46.64 4.58 32.67
C ARG A 2 45.41 4.78 31.74
N ARG A 3 44.42 5.56 32.22
CA ARG A 3 43.64 6.65 31.54
C ARG A 3 42.97 6.31 30.20
N SER A 4 41.64 6.23 30.04
CA SER A 4 40.55 7.20 30.29
C SER A 4 40.61 8.52 29.49
N ALA A 5 39.44 8.85 28.91
CA ALA A 5 39.00 10.10 28.26
C ALA A 5 39.35 10.27 26.76
N LYS A 6 38.52 10.85 25.88
CA LYS A 6 37.20 11.49 26.00
C LYS A 6 36.60 11.69 24.59
N ARG A 7 35.27 11.64 24.52
CA ARG A 7 34.35 12.13 23.48
C ARG A 7 34.78 13.44 22.78
N ALA A 8 34.38 13.55 21.50
CA ALA A 8 33.92 14.81 20.90
C ALA A 8 32.67 14.54 20.05
N GLU A 9 31.50 14.78 20.65
CA GLU A 9 30.22 14.90 19.96
C GLU A 9 30.12 16.29 19.31
N LEU A 10 29.65 16.35 18.07
CA LEU A 10 29.27 17.59 17.41
C LEU A 10 27.74 17.78 17.47
N PRO A 11 27.25 19.01 17.63
CA PRO A 11 25.90 19.30 18.10
C PRO A 11 24.78 19.12 17.07
N ARG A 12 23.62 18.67 17.59
CA ARG A 12 22.32 18.57 16.90
C ARG A 12 21.82 19.96 16.48
N ALA A 13 21.59 20.15 15.19
CA ALA A 13 20.76 21.23 14.68
C ALA A 13 19.28 20.81 14.70
N ARG A 14 18.50 21.40 15.62
CA ARG A 14 17.03 21.40 15.57
C ARG A 14 16.59 22.25 14.37
N ARG A 15 15.81 21.67 13.45
CA ARG A 15 14.98 22.45 12.52
C ARG A 15 13.52 22.16 12.82
N SER A 16 12.95 23.02 13.65
CA SER A 16 11.51 23.22 13.75
C SER A 16 11.06 23.91 12.47
N SER A 17 10.17 23.28 11.71
CA SER A 17 9.45 23.97 10.62
C SER A 17 7.97 23.93 10.94
N THR A 18 7.54 24.99 11.62
CA THR A 18 6.13 25.36 11.78
C THR A 18 5.68 25.91 10.43
N LEU A 19 4.84 25.18 9.70
CA LEU A 19 4.17 25.71 8.50
C LEU A 19 2.81 26.26 8.91
N VAL A 20 2.81 27.57 9.09
CA VAL A 20 1.63 28.43 9.15
C VAL A 20 0.96 28.40 7.78
N TRP A 21 -0.30 28.01 7.73
CA TRP A 21 -1.11 28.11 6.53
C TRP A 21 -1.55 29.56 6.33
N ALA A 22 -1.05 30.19 5.26
CA ALA A 22 -1.55 31.46 4.77
C ALA A 22 -2.88 31.25 4.02
N SER A 23 -3.85 32.07 4.39
CA SER A 23 -5.15 32.25 3.74
C SER A 23 -5.03 33.11 2.47
N CYS A 24 -6.10 33.12 1.66
CA CYS A 24 -6.37 33.93 0.45
C CYS A 24 -5.68 33.47 -0.85
N SER A 25 -6.34 33.41 -2.02
CA SER A 25 -7.68 33.87 -2.39
C SER A 25 -8.17 33.21 -3.69
N GLU A 26 -9.49 33.11 -3.78
CA GLU A 26 -10.38 32.84 -4.92
C GLU A 26 -9.80 33.20 -6.31
N SER A 27 -9.63 32.20 -7.19
CA SER A 27 -9.50 32.44 -8.62
C SER A 27 -10.74 31.94 -9.37
N LYS A 28 -11.41 32.91 -10.00
CA LYS A 28 -12.68 32.77 -10.72
C LYS A 28 -12.56 31.77 -11.87
N ARG A 29 -13.44 30.76 -11.87
CA ARG A 29 -13.70 29.90 -13.04
C ARG A 29 -14.59 30.65 -14.04
N PRO A 30 -14.23 30.76 -15.32
CA PRO A 30 -15.20 31.22 -16.32
C PRO A 30 -16.19 30.10 -16.66
N SER A 31 -17.46 30.50 -16.76
CA SER A 31 -18.63 29.66 -17.01
C SER A 31 -18.72 29.20 -18.47
N MET A 32 -19.14 27.95 -18.66
CA MET A 32 -19.25 27.19 -19.91
C MET A 32 -20.51 27.52 -20.73
N ARG A 33 -20.89 28.80 -20.83
CA ARG A 33 -21.98 29.27 -21.69
C ARG A 33 -21.60 30.63 -22.23
N ASP A 34 -21.28 30.66 -23.52
CA ASP A 34 -21.32 31.80 -24.45
C ASP A 34 -20.16 31.73 -25.47
N ALA A 35 -20.30 30.88 -26.48
CA ALA A 35 -19.59 31.03 -27.75
C ALA A 35 -20.20 30.12 -28.83
N ILE A 36 -21.50 30.30 -29.12
CA ILE A 36 -22.09 29.78 -30.35
C ILE A 36 -22.65 30.97 -31.12
N ARG A 37 -21.87 31.48 -32.07
CA ARG A 37 -22.31 31.99 -33.38
C ARG A 37 -21.12 32.64 -34.09
N GLN A 38 -21.22 32.63 -35.41
CA GLN A 38 -20.32 33.24 -36.40
C GLN A 38 -19.18 32.29 -36.79
N ARG A 39 -18.91 31.97 -38.06
CA ARG A 39 -19.39 32.45 -39.36
C ARG A 39 -18.84 31.44 -40.38
N ILE A 40 -19.66 30.92 -41.29
CA ILE A 40 -19.18 30.07 -42.40
C ILE A 40 -18.82 30.99 -43.57
N PRO A 41 -17.57 31.01 -44.06
CA PRO A 41 -17.29 31.42 -45.42
C PRO A 41 -17.22 30.18 -46.33
N ARG A 42 -18.09 30.16 -47.35
CA ARG A 42 -17.89 29.35 -48.55
C ARG A 42 -16.72 29.94 -49.34
N ALA A 43 -15.65 29.18 -49.56
CA ALA A 43 -14.70 29.47 -50.61
C ALA A 43 -14.13 28.17 -51.18
N ARG A 44 -14.09 28.16 -52.51
CA ARG A 44 -13.76 27.10 -53.45
C ARG A 44 -12.28 26.70 -53.42
N ASP A 45 -12.05 25.46 -53.81
CA ASP A 45 -10.93 24.93 -54.59
C ASP A 45 -9.49 25.26 -54.14
N THR A 46 -8.82 24.28 -53.53
CA THR A 46 -7.45 23.85 -53.90
C THR A 46 -7.17 22.46 -53.32
N LEU A 47 -6.87 21.48 -54.18
CA LEU A 47 -6.23 20.22 -53.81
C LEU A 47 -4.79 20.52 -53.34
N GLY A 48 -4.45 20.12 -52.13
CA GLY A 48 -3.08 20.12 -51.61
C GLY A 48 -2.89 18.93 -50.67
N ALA A 49 -1.98 18.04 -51.02
CA ALA A 49 -1.73 16.76 -50.37
C ALA A 49 -1.46 16.89 -48.86
N ALA A 50 -2.29 16.25 -48.05
CA ALA A 50 -2.11 16.16 -46.60
C ALA A 50 -1.22 14.94 -46.27
N LEU A 51 0.00 15.20 -45.80
CA LEU A 51 0.85 14.24 -45.12
C LEU A 51 0.13 13.74 -43.86
N ILE A 52 -0.33 12.49 -43.88
CA ILE A 52 -0.84 11.81 -42.69
C ILE A 52 0.37 11.43 -41.83
N ALA A 53 0.74 12.30 -40.90
CA ALA A 53 1.63 11.94 -39.80
C ALA A 53 0.91 10.92 -38.93
N GLY A 54 1.25 9.63 -39.10
CA GLY A 54 0.76 8.55 -38.25
C GLY A 54 1.26 8.75 -36.83
N ALA A 55 0.39 9.23 -35.94
CA ALA A 55 0.64 9.24 -34.51
C ALA A 55 0.67 7.78 -34.02
N LEU A 56 1.85 7.25 -33.73
CA LEU A 56 1.96 6.06 -32.89
C LEU A 56 1.39 6.42 -31.51
N ALA A 57 0.17 5.98 -31.24
CA ALA A 57 -0.40 6.00 -29.90
C ALA A 57 0.38 4.99 -29.05
N THR A 58 1.36 5.46 -28.29
CA THR A 58 1.94 4.67 -27.20
C THR A 58 0.85 4.52 -26.14
N ALA A 59 0.26 3.33 -26.01
CA ALA A 59 -0.61 3.02 -24.90
C ALA A 59 0.22 3.14 -23.60
N ALA A 60 0.03 4.23 -22.86
CA ALA A 60 0.61 4.35 -21.53
C ALA A 60 0.04 3.21 -20.66
N PRO A 61 0.87 2.49 -19.89
CA PRO A 61 0.34 1.47 -18.99
C PRO A 61 -0.64 2.14 -18.01
N ALA A 62 -1.83 1.55 -17.87
CA ALA A 62 -2.79 1.97 -16.85
C ALA A 62 -2.20 1.62 -15.47
N GLN A 63 -1.53 2.59 -14.86
CA GLN A 63 -1.00 2.49 -13.51
C GLN A 63 -1.83 3.38 -12.59
N GLY A 64 -2.60 2.75 -11.70
CA GLY A 64 -3.32 3.42 -10.61
C GLY A 64 -2.47 3.45 -9.34
N VAL A 65 -2.13 4.64 -8.86
CA VAL A 65 -1.61 4.84 -7.50
C VAL A 65 -2.74 5.39 -6.65
N TYR A 66 -3.21 4.60 -5.69
CA TYR A 66 -4.34 4.93 -4.82
C TYR A 66 -3.89 5.42 -3.45
N TRP A 67 -2.76 4.89 -2.96
CA TRP A 67 -2.15 5.31 -1.72
C TRP A 67 -0.64 5.46 -1.87
N THR A 68 -0.07 6.48 -1.25
CA THR A 68 1.36 6.45 -0.93
C THR A 68 1.57 5.61 0.33
N LYS A 69 2.76 5.02 0.48
CA LYS A 69 3.13 4.31 1.73
C LYS A 69 2.96 5.20 2.96
N ALA A 70 3.32 6.47 2.86
CA ALA A 70 3.23 7.42 3.98
C ALA A 70 1.77 7.70 4.36
N ASP A 71 0.92 7.98 3.38
CA ASP A 71 -0.50 8.27 3.62
C ASP A 71 -1.25 7.05 4.15
N LEU A 72 -0.91 5.86 3.63
CA LEU A 72 -1.47 4.62 4.12
C LEU A 72 -1.14 4.39 5.60
N LEU A 73 0.14 4.47 5.97
CA LEU A 73 0.58 4.25 7.34
C LEU A 73 0.01 5.32 8.28
N LYS A 74 -0.11 6.57 7.83
CA LYS A 74 -0.80 7.63 8.57
C LYS A 74 -2.27 7.32 8.77
N SER A 75 -2.95 6.73 7.77
CA SER A 75 -4.35 6.35 7.86
C SER A 75 -4.56 5.15 8.79
N PHE A 76 -3.71 4.11 8.69
CA PHE A 76 -3.78 2.91 9.53
C PHE A 76 -3.54 3.23 11.01
N PHE A 77 -2.62 4.13 11.30
CA PHE A 77 -2.19 4.45 12.66
C PHE A 77 -2.63 5.85 13.10
N ALA A 78 -3.77 6.33 12.62
CA ALA A 78 -4.28 7.68 12.89
C ALA A 78 -4.44 7.97 14.40
N GLU A 79 -4.74 6.93 15.19
CA GLU A 79 -4.92 7.02 16.65
C GLU A 79 -3.64 6.72 17.45
N CYS A 80 -2.52 6.43 16.79
CA CYS A 80 -1.25 6.14 17.45
C CYS A 80 -0.43 7.41 17.67
N GLU A 81 0.35 7.44 18.75
CA GLU A 81 1.25 8.56 19.06
C GLU A 81 2.44 8.60 18.10
N ARG A 82 2.90 7.43 17.65
CA ARG A 82 4.03 7.29 16.72
C ARG A 82 3.88 6.04 15.87
N VAL A 83 4.31 6.14 14.60
CA VAL A 83 4.51 4.99 13.71
C VAL A 83 5.99 4.66 13.66
N SER A 84 6.33 3.38 13.68
CA SER A 84 7.71 2.90 13.53
C SER A 84 7.78 1.62 12.74
N TYR A 85 8.99 1.18 12.42
CA TYR A 85 9.20 -0.03 11.65
C TYR A 85 10.40 -0.80 12.16
N ARG A 86 10.44 -2.08 11.84
CA ARG A 86 11.63 -2.93 11.95
C ARG A 86 11.73 -3.83 10.73
N THR A 87 12.97 -4.14 10.38
CA THR A 87 13.28 -5.23 9.45
C THR A 87 13.61 -6.46 10.29
N ILE A 88 13.01 -7.60 9.96
CA ILE A 88 13.15 -8.85 10.68
C ILE A 88 13.68 -9.90 9.71
N ASP A 89 14.82 -10.48 10.05
CA ASP A 89 15.39 -11.62 9.35
C ASP A 89 14.89 -12.89 10.08
N PRO A 90 14.10 -13.77 9.43
CA PRO A 90 13.56 -14.94 10.08
C PRO A 90 14.68 -15.91 10.43
N SER A 91 14.71 -16.38 11.68
CA SER A 91 15.56 -17.50 12.08
C SER A 91 15.26 -18.75 11.23
N PRO A 92 16.19 -19.73 11.13
CA PRO A 92 15.97 -20.94 10.34
C PRO A 92 14.68 -21.70 10.71
N SER A 93 14.32 -21.72 11.99
CA SER A 93 13.08 -22.35 12.45
C SER A 93 11.83 -21.55 12.04
N GLN A 94 11.89 -20.22 12.05
CA GLN A 94 10.82 -19.36 11.55
C GLN A 94 10.68 -19.49 10.03
N ALA A 95 11.78 -19.46 9.29
CA ALA A 95 11.79 -19.63 7.84
C ALA A 95 11.16 -20.98 7.43
N ALA A 96 11.51 -22.07 8.11
CA ALA A 96 10.90 -23.38 7.87
C ALA A 96 9.40 -23.41 8.18
N ARG A 97 8.96 -22.76 9.27
CA ARG A 97 7.53 -22.65 9.62
C ARG A 97 6.76 -21.80 8.61
N LEU A 98 7.31 -20.67 8.18
CA LEU A 98 6.75 -19.83 7.13
C LEU A 98 6.59 -20.63 5.84
N ALA A 99 7.64 -21.33 5.40
CA ALA A 99 7.60 -22.13 4.19
C ALA A 99 6.52 -23.23 4.24
N LYS A 100 6.40 -23.91 5.38
CA LYS A 100 5.36 -24.92 5.59
C LYS A 100 3.95 -24.33 5.55
N ARG A 101 3.72 -23.14 6.10
CA ARG A 101 2.38 -22.53 6.18
C ARG A 101 1.95 -21.85 4.90
N LEU A 102 2.88 -21.27 4.16
CA LEU A 102 2.61 -20.50 2.95
C LEU A 102 2.73 -21.35 1.67
N GLY A 103 3.47 -22.46 1.72
CA GLY A 103 3.75 -23.29 0.56
C GLY A 103 4.81 -22.69 -0.38
N GLU A 104 5.51 -21.65 0.07
CA GLU A 104 6.59 -20.96 -0.66
C GLU A 104 7.76 -20.65 0.28
N PRO A 105 9.01 -20.59 -0.20
CA PRO A 105 10.15 -20.24 0.65
C PRO A 105 9.98 -18.89 1.36
N ALA A 106 10.48 -18.79 2.60
CA ALA A 106 10.57 -17.51 3.28
C ALA A 106 11.58 -16.59 2.58
N ARG A 107 11.33 -15.28 2.64
CA ARG A 107 12.27 -14.25 2.19
C ARG A 107 13.35 -14.04 3.26
N ASP A 108 14.49 -13.49 2.84
CA ASP A 108 15.62 -13.20 3.72
C ASP A 108 15.27 -12.19 4.82
N ALA A 109 14.37 -11.24 4.52
CA ALA A 109 13.97 -10.20 5.44
C ALA A 109 12.55 -9.71 5.17
N TYR A 110 11.87 -9.25 6.22
CA TYR A 110 10.54 -8.64 6.15
C TYR A 110 10.54 -7.30 6.88
N THR A 111 9.99 -6.26 6.24
CA THR A 111 9.74 -4.98 6.91
C THR A 111 8.35 -4.98 7.52
N VAL A 112 8.28 -4.73 8.82
CA VAL A 112 7.04 -4.63 9.58
C VAL A 112 6.92 -3.23 10.14
N PHE A 113 5.78 -2.60 9.93
CA PHE A 113 5.41 -1.32 10.54
C PHE A 113 4.53 -1.57 11.76
N TYR A 114 4.58 -0.71 12.76
CA TYR A 114 3.73 -0.81 13.93
C TYR A 114 3.42 0.57 14.51
N GLY A 115 2.20 0.71 15.01
CA GLY A 115 1.73 1.88 15.72
C GLY A 115 2.00 1.75 17.22
N VAL A 116 2.57 2.78 17.83
CA VAL A 116 2.80 2.86 19.28
C VAL A 116 1.84 3.89 19.86
N GLY A 117 1.10 3.50 20.88
CA GLY A 117 0.23 4.38 21.65
C GLY A 117 0.41 4.15 23.15
N LYS A 118 -0.50 4.72 23.96
CA LYS A 118 -0.50 4.54 25.41
C LYS A 118 -0.67 3.05 25.75
N GLY A 119 0.35 2.48 26.41
CA GLY A 119 0.35 1.07 26.80
C GLY A 119 1.05 0.11 25.81
N GLY A 120 1.66 0.61 24.73
CA GLY A 120 2.53 -0.18 23.85
C GLY A 120 2.08 -0.21 22.39
N ILE A 121 2.33 -1.33 21.73
CA ILE A 121 1.97 -1.54 20.32
C ILE A 121 0.45 -1.65 20.22
N ARG A 122 -0.14 -0.92 19.27
CA ARG A 122 -1.59 -0.88 19.03
C ARG A 122 -2.02 -1.66 17.80
N GLY A 123 -1.10 -1.87 16.86
CA GLY A 123 -1.35 -2.62 15.64
C GLY A 123 -0.08 -2.77 14.83
N ILE A 124 -0.12 -3.69 13.88
CA ILE A 124 0.98 -4.09 13.01
C ILE A 124 0.53 -3.88 11.58
N ALA A 125 1.37 -3.30 10.74
CA ALA A 125 1.09 -3.17 9.31
C ALA A 125 2.20 -3.82 8.49
N LEU A 126 1.79 -4.56 7.47
CA LEU A 126 2.67 -5.08 6.43
C LEU A 126 2.28 -4.46 5.10
N ILE A 127 3.27 -4.16 4.27
CA ILE A 127 3.09 -3.76 2.89
C ILE A 127 3.82 -4.80 2.06
N ASP A 128 3.10 -5.38 1.11
CA ASP A 128 3.59 -6.51 0.34
C ASP A 128 3.09 -6.43 -1.10
N GLU A 129 3.65 -7.31 -1.93
CA GLU A 129 3.33 -7.40 -3.35
C GLU A 129 2.99 -8.83 -3.74
N GLU A 130 2.01 -8.96 -4.62
CA GLU A 130 1.63 -10.23 -5.25
C GLU A 130 1.46 -10.03 -6.74
N ILE A 131 1.88 -11.00 -7.54
CA ILE A 131 1.69 -10.95 -8.99
C ILE A 131 0.20 -11.13 -9.28
N GLY A 132 -0.38 -10.16 -10.01
CA GLY A 132 -1.73 -10.25 -10.56
C GLY A 132 -1.75 -11.15 -11.79
N GLN A 133 -2.30 -10.67 -12.90
CA GLN A 133 -2.24 -11.39 -14.17
C GLN A 133 -0.82 -11.38 -14.76
N HIS A 134 -0.17 -10.23 -14.74
CA HIS A 134 1.13 -9.96 -15.35
C HIS A 134 1.99 -8.99 -14.52
N MET A 135 1.38 -8.14 -13.71
CA MET A 135 2.06 -7.08 -12.97
C MET A 135 1.80 -7.21 -11.47
N PRO A 136 2.71 -6.72 -10.61
CA PRO A 136 2.50 -6.76 -9.16
C PRO A 136 1.36 -5.83 -8.73
N ILE A 137 0.60 -6.31 -7.76
CA ILE A 137 -0.38 -5.57 -6.96
C ILE A 137 0.32 -5.24 -5.64
N THR A 138 0.49 -3.95 -5.33
CA THR A 138 1.06 -3.52 -4.04
C THR A 138 -0.09 -3.21 -3.10
N PHE A 139 -0.13 -3.86 -1.94
CA PHE A 139 -1.20 -3.70 -0.95
C PHE A 139 -0.63 -3.64 0.46
N GLY A 140 -1.43 -3.12 1.39
CA GLY A 140 -1.10 -3.03 2.80
C GLY A 140 -2.20 -3.64 3.66
N VAL A 141 -1.78 -4.29 4.74
CA VAL A 141 -2.65 -4.99 5.68
C VAL A 141 -2.35 -4.48 7.08
N LEU A 142 -3.35 -3.92 7.75
CA LEU A 142 -3.34 -3.64 9.17
C LEU A 142 -3.84 -4.89 9.91
N VAL A 143 -3.07 -5.34 10.87
CA VAL A 143 -3.31 -6.49 11.72
C VAL A 143 -3.36 -6.02 13.17
N GLY A 144 -4.43 -6.36 13.87
CA GLY A 144 -4.59 -6.07 15.29
C GLY A 144 -3.58 -6.83 16.14
N THR A 145 -3.39 -6.39 17.39
CA THR A 145 -2.53 -7.11 18.35
C THR A 145 -3.06 -8.49 18.73
N ASP A 146 -4.31 -8.77 18.42
CA ASP A 146 -4.92 -10.09 18.55
C ASP A 146 -4.59 -11.00 17.35
N GLY A 147 -4.00 -10.49 16.27
CA GLY A 147 -3.67 -11.24 15.06
C GLY A 147 -4.78 -11.31 14.01
N ALA A 148 -5.87 -10.56 14.16
CA ALA A 148 -6.92 -10.44 13.15
C ALA A 148 -6.61 -9.31 12.16
N ALA A 149 -7.01 -9.46 10.90
CA ALA A 149 -6.96 -8.38 9.93
C ALA A 149 -7.98 -7.29 10.33
N GLU A 150 -7.52 -6.04 10.40
CA GLU A 150 -8.39 -4.89 10.70
C GLU A 150 -8.72 -4.08 9.46
N ARG A 151 -7.77 -3.97 8.52
CA ARG A 151 -7.97 -3.18 7.29
C ARG A 151 -7.02 -3.62 6.19
N ILE A 152 -7.51 -3.65 4.95
CA ILE A 152 -6.73 -3.95 3.75
C ILE A 152 -6.93 -2.83 2.74
N GLU A 153 -5.84 -2.33 2.16
CA GLU A 153 -5.86 -1.29 1.13
C GLU A 153 -4.89 -1.63 0.00
N VAL A 154 -5.29 -1.37 -1.24
CA VAL A 154 -4.42 -1.52 -2.42
C VAL A 154 -3.72 -0.18 -2.67
N LEU A 155 -2.39 -0.15 -2.62
CA LEU A 155 -1.60 1.07 -2.84
C LEU A 155 -1.40 1.35 -4.32
N VAL A 156 -0.96 0.35 -5.07
CA VAL A 156 -0.59 0.49 -6.49
C VAL A 156 -1.10 -0.72 -7.27
N TYR A 157 -1.81 -0.43 -8.35
CA TYR A 157 -2.32 -1.41 -9.30
C TYR A 157 -1.84 -1.05 -10.71
N ARG A 158 -1.31 -2.01 -11.46
CA ARG A 158 -0.53 -1.76 -12.69
C ARG A 158 -1.11 -2.42 -13.93
N GLU A 159 -2.31 -2.98 -13.82
CA GLU A 159 -2.98 -3.68 -14.93
C GLU A 159 -4.22 -2.90 -15.38
N ALA A 160 -4.65 -3.16 -16.61
CA ALA A 160 -5.79 -2.48 -17.21
C ALA A 160 -7.14 -2.87 -16.58
N TYR A 161 -7.23 -4.07 -16.01
CA TYR A 161 -8.45 -4.64 -15.43
C TYR A 161 -8.14 -5.33 -14.11
N GLY A 162 -9.13 -5.44 -13.23
CA GLY A 162 -9.02 -6.15 -11.97
C GLY A 162 -8.73 -5.26 -10.76
N ASP A 163 -8.73 -3.93 -10.92
CA ASP A 163 -8.54 -2.99 -9.80
C ASP A 163 -9.75 -2.95 -8.86
N GLU A 164 -10.87 -3.60 -9.21
CA GLU A 164 -12.06 -3.76 -8.40
C GLU A 164 -11.78 -4.39 -7.03
N VAL A 165 -10.67 -5.12 -6.88
CA VAL A 165 -10.18 -5.67 -5.60
C VAL A 165 -9.88 -4.61 -4.55
N ARG A 166 -9.70 -3.33 -4.95
CA ARG A 166 -9.58 -2.20 -4.01
C ARG A 166 -10.92 -1.82 -3.37
N GLY A 167 -12.02 -2.30 -3.92
CA GLY A 167 -13.37 -1.93 -3.50
C GLY A 167 -13.62 -2.35 -2.06
N HIS A 168 -14.14 -1.44 -1.25
CA HIS A 168 -14.42 -1.67 0.17
C HIS A 168 -15.37 -2.86 0.42
N ARG A 169 -16.26 -3.19 -0.54
CA ARG A 169 -17.11 -4.39 -0.47
C ARG A 169 -16.28 -5.68 -0.45
N PHE A 170 -15.18 -5.74 -1.20
CA PHE A 170 -14.32 -6.91 -1.24
C PHE A 170 -13.41 -6.95 -0.01
N THR A 171 -12.70 -5.86 0.29
CA THR A 171 -11.72 -5.84 1.39
C THR A 171 -12.35 -6.05 2.76
N ARG A 172 -13.60 -5.61 3.00
CA ARG A 172 -14.32 -5.89 4.26
C ARG A 172 -14.54 -7.37 4.56
N GLN A 173 -14.57 -8.24 3.55
CA GLN A 173 -14.74 -9.68 3.78
C GLN A 173 -13.52 -10.31 4.46
N LEU A 174 -12.38 -9.62 4.42
CA LEU A 174 -11.13 -10.03 5.04
C LEU A 174 -10.98 -9.48 6.45
N GLU A 175 -11.79 -8.50 6.87
CA GLU A 175 -11.77 -7.98 8.24
C GLU A 175 -12.16 -9.07 9.24
N GLY A 176 -11.45 -9.12 10.36
CA GLY A 176 -11.59 -10.15 11.40
C GLY A 176 -10.92 -11.49 11.05
N LYS A 177 -10.46 -11.71 9.82
CA LYS A 177 -9.82 -12.97 9.42
C LYS A 177 -8.43 -13.11 10.04
N ARG A 178 -8.05 -14.36 10.31
CA ARG A 178 -6.82 -14.75 10.99
C ARG A 178 -5.93 -15.63 10.13
N SER A 179 -4.69 -15.76 10.55
CA SER A 179 -3.67 -16.63 9.96
C SER A 179 -4.03 -18.13 10.01
N THR A 180 -5.01 -18.54 10.80
CA THR A 180 -5.55 -19.91 10.86
C THR A 180 -6.74 -20.14 9.94
N ASP A 181 -7.43 -19.08 9.51
CA ASP A 181 -8.66 -19.19 8.73
C ASP A 181 -8.40 -19.64 7.29
N ARG A 182 -9.33 -20.38 6.70
CA ARG A 182 -9.28 -20.65 5.26
C ARG A 182 -9.76 -19.41 4.50
N LEU A 183 -8.97 -18.95 3.53
CA LEU A 183 -9.25 -17.75 2.72
C LEU A 183 -9.28 -18.11 1.23
N ARG A 184 -10.28 -18.87 0.80
CA ARG A 184 -10.46 -19.23 -0.61
C ARG A 184 -11.48 -18.33 -1.29
N VAL A 185 -11.06 -17.64 -2.35
CA VAL A 185 -11.98 -16.89 -3.21
C VAL A 185 -12.92 -17.89 -3.92
N GLY A 186 -14.21 -17.60 -3.92
CA GLY A 186 -15.28 -18.47 -4.40
C GLY A 186 -15.90 -19.39 -3.34
N ASP A 187 -15.19 -19.67 -2.24
CA ASP A 187 -15.69 -20.48 -1.13
C ASP A 187 -15.93 -19.63 0.13
N ASP A 188 -14.86 -19.00 0.64
CA ASP A 188 -14.83 -18.29 1.93
C ASP A 188 -14.89 -16.75 1.73
N ILE A 189 -14.57 -16.29 0.52
CA ILE A 189 -14.56 -14.87 0.09
C ILE A 189 -15.26 -14.79 -1.27
N ASP A 190 -16.24 -13.90 -1.42
CA ASP A 190 -16.96 -13.71 -2.67
C ASP A 190 -16.01 -13.28 -3.78
N ALA A 191 -16.14 -13.92 -4.94
CA ALA A 191 -15.37 -13.56 -6.12
C ALA A 191 -15.85 -12.23 -6.74
N ILE A 192 -14.97 -11.59 -7.48
CA ILE A 192 -15.28 -10.38 -8.25
C ILE A 192 -15.28 -10.73 -9.74
N SER A 193 -16.39 -10.49 -10.43
CA SER A 193 -16.49 -10.65 -11.88
C SER A 193 -15.46 -9.77 -12.59
N GLY A 194 -14.69 -10.36 -13.51
CA GLY A 194 -13.65 -9.63 -14.25
C GLY A 194 -12.33 -9.39 -13.49
N ALA A 195 -12.27 -9.72 -12.19
CA ALA A 195 -11.09 -9.51 -11.35
C ALA A 195 -10.67 -10.78 -10.58
N THR A 196 -11.01 -11.97 -11.10
CA THR A 196 -10.78 -13.25 -10.42
C THR A 196 -9.30 -13.46 -10.06
N ILE A 197 -8.39 -13.26 -11.02
CA ILE A 197 -6.94 -13.45 -10.79
C ILE A 197 -6.44 -12.50 -9.70
N SER A 198 -6.75 -11.21 -9.83
CA SER A 198 -6.38 -10.17 -8.86
C SER A 198 -6.95 -10.44 -7.48
N ALA A 199 -8.19 -10.95 -7.38
CA ALA A 199 -8.82 -11.32 -6.11
C ALA A 199 -8.07 -12.47 -5.43
N HIS A 200 -7.74 -13.54 -6.18
CA HIS A 200 -6.93 -14.64 -5.65
C HIS A 200 -5.54 -14.17 -5.20
N SER A 201 -4.87 -13.33 -5.99
CA SER A 201 -3.55 -12.79 -5.67
C SER A 201 -3.59 -11.93 -4.40
N LEU A 202 -4.55 -10.99 -4.29
CA LEU A 202 -4.68 -10.15 -3.11
C LEU A 202 -4.98 -10.99 -1.85
N VAL A 203 -5.89 -11.96 -1.93
CA VAL A 203 -6.24 -12.81 -0.77
C VAL A 203 -5.07 -13.69 -0.33
N ARG A 204 -4.28 -14.22 -1.29
CA ARG A 204 -3.03 -14.95 -0.98
C ARG A 204 -2.03 -14.05 -0.25
N GLY A 205 -1.83 -12.84 -0.76
CA GLY A 205 -0.95 -11.86 -0.16
C GLY A 205 -1.38 -11.46 1.26
N VAL A 206 -2.68 -11.22 1.46
CA VAL A 206 -3.24 -10.94 2.79
C VAL A 206 -3.03 -12.11 3.74
N LYS A 207 -3.23 -13.35 3.26
CA LYS A 207 -2.95 -14.55 4.06
C LYS A 207 -1.49 -14.59 4.51
N ARG A 208 -0.56 -14.27 3.60
CA ARG A 208 0.87 -14.17 3.93
C ARG A 208 1.13 -13.11 4.99
N CYS A 209 0.57 -11.91 4.87
CA CYS A 209 0.71 -10.86 5.89
C CYS A 209 0.23 -11.31 7.26
N LEU A 210 -0.90 -12.02 7.35
CA LEU A 210 -1.41 -12.52 8.63
C LEU A 210 -0.50 -13.57 9.26
N VAL A 211 0.02 -14.50 8.45
CA VAL A 211 0.98 -15.51 8.93
C VAL A 211 2.29 -14.86 9.38
N LEU A 212 2.78 -13.86 8.65
CA LEU A 212 3.98 -13.10 9.02
C LEU A 212 3.77 -12.33 10.33
N ALA A 213 2.65 -11.63 10.49
CA ALA A 213 2.34 -10.91 11.72
C ALA A 213 2.31 -11.85 12.94
N GLU A 214 1.68 -13.02 12.80
CA GLU A 214 1.67 -14.03 13.87
C GLU A 214 3.10 -14.54 14.18
N LEU A 215 3.80 -15.08 13.19
CA LEU A 215 5.07 -15.80 13.37
C LEU A 215 6.31 -14.92 13.56
N LEU A 216 6.25 -13.64 13.20
CA LEU A 216 7.38 -12.71 13.32
C LEU A 216 7.18 -11.65 14.40
N VAL A 217 5.95 -11.44 14.87
CA VAL A 217 5.67 -10.37 15.84
C VAL A 217 4.91 -10.84 17.07
N LEU A 218 3.80 -11.59 16.88
CA LEU A 218 2.84 -11.84 17.95
C LEU A 218 3.13 -13.09 18.80
N GLU A 219 3.97 -14.03 18.34
CA GLU A 219 4.32 -15.19 19.17
C GLU A 219 4.96 -14.76 20.52
N PRO A 220 4.56 -15.41 21.64
CA PRO A 220 5.11 -15.10 22.97
C PRO A 220 6.63 -15.25 22.99
N GLY A 221 7.33 -14.16 23.35
CA GLY A 221 8.80 -14.06 23.30
C GLY A 221 9.33 -13.11 22.23
N MET A 222 8.51 -12.69 21.26
CA MET A 222 8.91 -11.79 20.17
C MET A 222 8.39 -10.37 20.26
N VAL A 223 7.36 -10.10 21.08
CA VAL A 223 6.95 -8.72 21.40
C VAL A 223 8.11 -7.93 22.02
N GLU A 224 9.08 -8.63 22.62
CA GLU A 224 10.34 -8.07 23.13
C GLU A 224 11.25 -7.54 22.01
N VAL A 225 11.19 -8.14 20.81
CA VAL A 225 11.92 -7.68 19.61
C VAL A 225 11.39 -6.35 19.09
N LEU A 226 10.14 -5.97 19.39
CA LEU A 226 9.60 -4.67 19.02
C LEU A 226 9.67 -3.62 20.14
N ARG A 227 10.14 -3.98 21.34
CA ARG A 227 10.40 -2.99 22.38
C ARG A 227 11.65 -2.16 22.00
N PRO A 228 11.61 -0.83 22.18
CA PRO A 228 12.73 0.05 21.89
C PRO A 228 13.93 -0.22 22.79
#